data_AF-A0A563EVN8-F1
#
_entry.id   AF-A0A563EVN8-F1
#
_cell.length_a   1.000
_cell.length_b   1.000
_cell.length_c   1.000
_cell.angle_alpha   90.00
_cell.angle_beta   90.00
_cell.angle_gamma   90.00
#
_symmetry.space_group_name_H-M   'P 1'
#
loop_
_entity.id
_entity.type
_entity.pdbx_description
1 polymer ?
#
loop_
_entity_poly.entity_id
_entity_poly.type
_entity_poly.pdbx_seq_one_letter_code
_entity_poly.pdbx_strand_id
1 'polypeptide(L)'
;MKRWPDGYPAFRGLDRPHEAHRQEVERFLRGFADVGGHAMVAVGSADDYEDFAGDGDPAAGRTRADYAEHVAATRGAMIWPPGRNDPCWCGSARKYKTCCGSPTFI
;
A
#
# COMPACT_ATOMS: atom_id res chain seq x y z
N MET A 1 7.60 -15.84 3.97
CA MET A 1 7.50 -14.39 3.75
C MET A 1 6.06 -13.99 4.00
N LYS A 2 5.80 -13.32 5.13
CA LYS A 2 4.45 -12.82 5.41
C LYS A 2 4.18 -11.69 4.42
N ARG A 3 2.99 -11.66 3.83
CA ARG A 3 2.57 -10.53 3.00
C ARG A 3 1.66 -9.68 3.84
N TRP A 4 1.92 -8.39 3.92
CA TRP A 4 0.93 -7.50 4.49
C TRP A 4 -0.36 -7.57 3.65
N PRO A 5 -1.58 -7.51 4.23
CA PRO A 5 -1.90 -7.44 5.64
C PRO A 5 -2.30 -8.83 6.21
N ASP A 6 -1.62 -9.91 5.81
CA ASP A 6 -1.86 -11.27 6.30
C ASP A 6 -1.58 -11.31 7.81
N GLY A 7 -2.63 -11.30 8.63
CA GLY A 7 -2.55 -11.23 10.10
C GLY A 7 -3.23 -10.01 10.69
N TYR A 8 -3.57 -9.03 9.87
CA TYR A 8 -4.28 -7.84 10.30
C TYR A 8 -5.77 -8.15 10.56
N PRO A 9 -6.36 -7.70 11.69
CA PRO A 9 -7.73 -8.08 12.06
C PRO A 9 -8.77 -7.81 10.97
N ALA A 10 -8.66 -6.68 10.26
CA ALA A 10 -9.58 -6.30 9.19
C ALA A 10 -9.51 -7.20 7.94
N PHE A 11 -8.41 -7.94 7.74
CA PHE A 11 -8.18 -8.79 6.58
C PHE A 11 -8.07 -10.28 6.93
N ARG A 12 -8.23 -10.62 8.21
CA ARG A 12 -8.12 -11.99 8.70
C ARG A 12 -9.26 -12.84 8.15
N GLY A 13 -8.93 -14.00 7.59
CA GLY A 13 -9.92 -14.96 7.07
C GLY A 13 -10.42 -14.67 5.65
N LEU A 14 -9.88 -13.65 4.96
CA LEU A 14 -10.13 -13.47 3.53
C LEU A 14 -9.33 -14.48 2.70
N ASP A 15 -9.86 -14.86 1.54
CA ASP A 15 -9.15 -15.75 0.60
C ASP A 15 -7.93 -15.06 -0.06
N ARG A 16 -8.02 -13.73 -0.26
CA ARG A 16 -6.99 -12.90 -0.92
C ARG A 16 -6.73 -11.57 -0.18
N PRO A 17 -6.29 -11.60 1.09
CA PRO A 17 -6.08 -10.42 1.94
C PRO A 17 -5.16 -9.35 1.33
N HIS A 18 -4.01 -9.74 0.77
CA HIS A 18 -3.11 -8.81 0.08
C HIS A 18 -3.72 -8.18 -1.19
N GLU A 19 -4.67 -8.85 -1.85
CA GLU A 19 -5.41 -8.25 -2.95
C GLU A 19 -6.42 -7.23 -2.46
N ALA A 20 -7.25 -7.62 -1.49
CA ALA A 20 -8.25 -6.76 -0.88
C ALA A 20 -7.64 -5.46 -0.34
N HIS A 21 -6.46 -5.55 0.30
CA HIS A 21 -5.74 -4.38 0.78
C HIS A 21 -5.33 -3.43 -0.35
N ARG A 22 -4.77 -3.96 -1.43
CA ARG A 22 -4.35 -3.13 -2.57
C ARG A 22 -5.54 -2.46 -3.26
N GLN A 23 -6.69 -3.14 -3.29
CA GLN A 23 -7.93 -2.56 -3.79
C GLN A 23 -8.42 -1.42 -2.90
N GLU A 24 -8.38 -1.60 -1.58
CA GLU A 24 -8.75 -0.55 -0.62
C GLU A 24 -7.85 0.68 -0.77
N VAL A 25 -6.53 0.49 -0.84
CA VAL A 25 -5.56 1.58 -1.03
C VAL A 25 -5.79 2.29 -2.37
N GLU A 26 -5.97 1.56 -3.47
CA GLU A 26 -6.25 2.17 -4.78
C GLU A 26 -7.58 2.94 -4.79
N ARG A 27 -8.64 2.42 -4.16
CA ARG A 27 -9.93 3.12 -4.03
C ARG A 27 -9.79 4.41 -3.23
N PHE A 28 -9.05 4.36 -2.12
CA PHE A 28 -8.74 5.55 -1.31
C PHE A 28 -7.99 6.60 -2.13
N LEU A 29 -6.93 6.20 -2.83
CA LEU A 29 -6.11 7.11 -3.64
C LEU A 29 -6.91 7.78 -4.76
N ARG A 30 -7.78 7.02 -5.43
CA ARG A 30 -8.71 7.55 -6.43
C ARG A 30 -9.66 8.58 -5.83
N GLY A 31 -10.35 8.23 -4.75
CA GLY A 31 -11.26 9.15 -4.07
C GLY A 31 -10.55 10.42 -3.57
N PHE A 32 -9.31 10.29 -3.11
CA PHE A 32 -8.50 11.44 -2.70
C PHE A 32 -8.12 12.35 -3.87
N ALA A 33 -7.77 11.77 -5.03
CA ALA A 33 -7.48 12.55 -6.23
C ALA A 33 -8.72 13.19 -6.86
N ASP A 34 -9.89 12.53 -6.77
CA ASP A 34 -11.16 13.07 -7.26
C ASP A 34 -11.55 14.38 -6.56
N VAL A 35 -11.08 14.59 -5.32
CA VAL A 35 -11.25 15.84 -4.57
C VAL A 35 -10.05 16.79 -4.68
N GLY A 36 -9.14 16.55 -5.63
CA GLY A 36 -7.96 17.38 -5.91
C GLY A 36 -6.74 17.10 -5.02
N GLY A 37 -6.73 15.98 -4.29
CA GLY A 37 -5.59 15.56 -3.49
C GLY A 37 -4.44 14.99 -4.31
N HIS A 38 -3.22 15.10 -3.78
CA HIS A 38 -2.02 14.49 -4.35
C HIS A 38 -1.37 13.58 -3.32
N ALA A 39 -1.07 12.34 -3.72
CA ALA A 39 -0.53 11.33 -2.82
C ALA A 39 0.85 10.85 -3.28
N MET A 40 1.68 10.54 -2.29
CA MET A 40 2.92 9.79 -2.45
C MET A 40 2.70 8.39 -1.85
N VAL A 41 3.18 7.36 -2.53
CA VAL A 41 3.05 5.97 -2.08
C VAL A 41 4.44 5.40 -1.83
N ALA A 42 4.64 4.87 -0.63
CA ALA A 42 5.84 4.14 -0.22
C ALA A 42 5.52 2.64 -0.12
N VAL A 43 6.46 1.79 -0.51
CA VAL A 43 6.32 0.33 -0.44
C VAL A 43 7.30 -0.23 0.56
N GLY A 44 6.77 -0.71 1.70
CA GLY A 44 7.55 -1.35 2.75
C GLY A 44 7.44 -2.88 2.72
N SER A 45 8.28 -3.54 3.53
CA SER A 45 8.20 -4.98 3.78
C SER A 45 7.33 -5.24 5.02
N ALA A 46 6.58 -6.35 5.02
CA ALA A 46 5.85 -6.76 6.22
C ALA A 46 6.80 -7.11 7.37
N ASP A 47 7.92 -7.76 7.05
CA ASP A 47 8.93 -8.14 8.06
C ASP A 47 9.58 -6.88 8.66
N ASP A 48 9.99 -5.91 7.83
CA ASP A 48 10.53 -4.63 8.32
C ASP A 48 9.50 -3.81 9.11
N TYR A 49 8.22 -3.94 8.78
CA TYR A 49 7.15 -3.27 9.53
C TYR A 49 6.95 -3.88 10.91
N GLU A 50 6.99 -5.22 11.01
CA GLU A 50 6.96 -5.92 12.30
C GLU A 50 8.15 -5.48 13.17
N ASP A 51 9.35 -5.40 12.60
CA ASP A 51 10.56 -4.92 13.29
C ASP A 51 10.44 -3.44 13.69
N PHE A 52 9.91 -2.58 12.82
CA PHE A 52 9.71 -1.16 13.09
C PHE A 52 8.65 -0.92 14.19
N ALA A 53 7.57 -1.70 14.18
CA ALA A 53 6.52 -1.58 15.17
C ALA A 53 7.03 -1.92 16.58
N GLY A 54 7.93 -2.91 16.70
CA GLY A 54 8.49 -3.34 17.98
C GLY A 54 7.39 -3.72 18.97
N ASP A 55 7.41 -3.11 20.16
CA ASP A 55 6.38 -3.28 21.19
C ASP A 55 5.12 -2.42 20.98
N GLY A 56 5.10 -1.58 19.94
CA GLY A 56 3.95 -0.77 19.56
C GLY A 56 2.80 -1.61 18.98
N ASP A 57 1.59 -1.03 18.93
CA ASP A 57 0.45 -1.70 18.30
C ASP A 57 0.59 -1.65 16.77
N PRO A 58 0.80 -2.79 16.07
CA PRO A 58 0.85 -2.80 14.62
C PRO A 58 -0.51 -2.51 14.01
N ALA A 59 -1.63 -2.63 14.74
CA ALA A 59 -2.98 -2.29 14.26
C ALA A 59 -3.24 -0.78 14.22
N ALA A 60 -2.46 0.01 14.97
CA ALA A 60 -2.66 1.44 15.10
C ALA A 60 -2.31 2.18 13.81
N GLY A 61 -3.21 3.07 13.38
CA GLY A 61 -3.00 3.88 12.18
C GLY A 61 -1.75 4.76 12.24
N ARG A 62 -1.38 5.21 13.45
CA ARG A 62 -0.18 6.02 13.65
C ARG A 62 1.10 5.23 13.36
N THR A 63 1.23 4.01 13.86
CA THR A 63 2.37 3.12 13.59
C THR A 63 2.56 2.89 12.09
N ARG A 64 1.46 2.68 11.35
CA ARG A 64 1.51 2.54 9.88
C ARG A 64 1.96 3.82 9.19
N ALA A 65 1.47 4.98 9.64
CA ALA A 65 1.84 6.27 9.06
C ALA A 65 3.32 6.61 9.31
N ASP A 66 3.80 6.42 10.54
CA ASP A 66 5.21 6.65 10.90
C ASP A 66 6.13 5.70 10.12
N TYR A 67 5.73 4.43 9.92
CA TYR A 67 6.48 3.51 9.07
C TYR A 67 6.49 3.92 7.60
N ALA A 68 5.35 4.38 7.06
CA ALA A 68 5.28 4.85 5.68
C ALA A 68 6.20 6.07 5.46
N GLU A 69 6.29 6.98 6.44
CA GLU A 69 7.23 8.10 6.44
C GLU A 69 8.69 7.61 6.49
N HIS A 70 8.99 6.66 7.37
CA HIS A 70 10.32 6.05 7.46
C HIS A 70 10.76 5.41 6.13
N VAL A 71 9.87 4.64 5.48
CA VAL A 71 10.15 4.02 4.18
C VAL A 71 10.32 5.09 3.11
N ALA A 72 9.46 6.12 3.08
CA ALA A 72 9.57 7.22 2.13
C ALA A 72 10.91 7.95 2.26
N ALA A 73 11.39 8.18 3.48
CA ALA A 73 12.66 8.84 3.74
C ALA A 73 13.89 8.00 3.38
N THR A 74 13.82 6.68 3.58
CA THR A 74 14.99 5.78 3.43
C THR A 74 15.08 5.11 2.06
N ARG A 75 13.94 4.78 1.46
CA ARG A 75 13.83 4.02 0.20
C ARG A 75 13.13 4.81 -0.91
N GLY A 76 12.56 5.96 -0.57
CA GLY A 76 11.80 6.79 -1.48
C GLY A 76 10.31 6.45 -1.49
N ALA A 77 9.55 7.39 -2.04
CA ALA A 77 8.15 7.24 -2.36
C ALA A 77 7.92 7.64 -3.82
N MET A 78 6.85 7.14 -4.42
CA MET A 78 6.47 7.50 -5.78
C MET A 78 5.20 8.35 -5.81
N ILE A 79 5.12 9.22 -6.82
CA ILE A 79 3.92 10.02 -7.07
C ILE A 79 2.81 9.10 -7.57
N TRP A 80 1.61 9.25 -7.00
CA TRP A 80 0.39 8.62 -7.50
C TRP A 80 -0.51 9.65 -8.20
N PRO A 81 -1.12 9.33 -9.36
CA PRO A 81 -1.04 8.04 -10.04
C PRO A 81 0.27 7.90 -10.84
N PRO A 82 0.84 6.67 -10.89
CA PRO A 82 1.88 6.37 -11.86
C PRO A 82 1.36 6.58 -13.29
N GLY A 83 2.25 6.82 -14.26
CA GLY A 83 1.87 6.78 -15.67
C GLY A 83 1.29 5.42 -16.05
N ARG A 84 0.35 5.38 -17.00
CA ARG A 84 -0.37 4.15 -17.38
C ARG A 84 0.54 2.95 -17.69
N ASN A 85 1.70 3.19 -18.29
CA ASN A 85 2.67 2.16 -18.66
C ASN A 85 3.83 2.01 -17.66
N ASP A 86 3.87 2.85 -16.63
CA ASP A 86 4.93 2.82 -15.61
C ASP A 86 4.71 1.65 -14.64
N PRO A 87 5.74 1.27 -13.87
CA PRO A 87 5.60 0.27 -12.82
C PRO A 87 4.47 0.62 -11.85
N CYS A 88 3.68 -0.38 -11.48
CA CYS A 88 2.60 -0.21 -10.52
C CYS A 88 3.14 0.10 -9.13
N TRP A 89 2.44 0.99 -8.41
CA TRP A 89 2.79 1.39 -7.06
C TRP A 89 2.84 0.27 -6.02
N CYS A 90 2.22 -0.88 -6.28
CA CYS A 90 2.27 -2.02 -5.36
C CYS A 90 3.60 -2.80 -5.39
N GLY A 91 4.61 -2.33 -6.13
CA GLY A 91 5.93 -2.98 -6.23
C GLY A 91 5.97 -4.21 -7.12
N SER A 92 4.88 -4.56 -7.83
CA SER A 92 4.83 -5.76 -8.68
C SER A 92 5.61 -5.68 -10.00
N ALA A 93 6.20 -4.51 -10.32
CA ALA A 93 6.84 -4.17 -11.60
C ALA A 93 5.94 -4.28 -12.86
N ARG A 94 4.69 -4.76 -12.75
CA ARG A 94 3.70 -4.75 -13.85
C ARG A 94 3.32 -3.32 -14.20
N LYS A 95 2.94 -3.08 -15.46
CA LYS A 95 2.37 -1.79 -15.89
C LYS A 95 1.15 -1.43 -15.03
N TYR A 96 1.09 -0.20 -14.54
CA TYR A 96 0.02 0.28 -13.65
C TYR A 96 -1.38 -0.02 -14.22
N LYS A 97 -1.60 0.23 -15.52
CA LYS A 97 -2.89 -0.01 -16.21
C LYS A 97 -3.36 -1.47 -16.23
N THR A 98 -2.47 -2.44 -16.02
CA THR A 98 -2.79 -3.88 -15.99
C THR A 98 -2.54 -4.50 -14.61
N CYS A 99 -2.38 -3.66 -13.59
CA CYS A 99 -2.22 -4.05 -12.20
C CYS A 99 -3.26 -3.30 -11.34
N CYS A 100 -2.84 -2.56 -10.30
CA CYS A 100 -3.76 -1.83 -9.43
C CYS A 100 -4.59 -0.77 -10.15
N GLY A 101 -4.06 -0.17 -11.22
CA GLY A 101 -4.77 0.80 -12.04
C GLY A 101 -5.74 0.19 -13.06
N SER A 102 -5.89 -1.14 -13.09
CA SER A 102 -6.85 -1.80 -13.98
C SER A 102 -8.28 -1.59 -13.47
N PRO A 103 -9.25 -1.21 -14.32
CA PRO A 103 -10.66 -1.17 -13.94
C PRO A 103 -11.20 -2.52 -13.46
N THR A 104 -10.60 -3.64 -13.91
CA THR A 104 -10.99 -4.98 -13.50
C THR A 104 -10.40 -5.39 -12.15
N PHE A 105 -9.46 -4.61 -11.62
CA PHE A 105 -8.84 -4.88 -10.33
C PHE A 105 -9.60 -4.23 -9.17
N ILE A 106 -10.40 -3.18 -9.45
CA ILE A 106 -11.06 -2.34 -8.45
C ILE A 106 -12.51 -2.75 -8.19
#